data_AF-A0A539E0D8-F1
#
_entry.id   AF-A0A539E0D8-F1
#
_cell.length_a   1.000
_cell.length_b   1.000
_cell.length_c   1.000
_cell.angle_alpha   90.00
_cell.angle_beta   90.00
_cell.angle_gamma   90.00
#
_symmetry.space_group_name_H-M   'P 1'
#
loop_
_entity.id
_entity.type
_entity.pdbx_description
1 polymer ?
#
loop_
_entity_poly.entity_id
_entity_poly.type
_entity_poly.pdbx_seq_one_letter_code
_entity_poly.pdbx_strand_id
1 'polypeptide(L)'
;MNKVMIGSLTALVLVAAACGDDGGGGSLSAARGQMLDLLLTEAAAEGMKIDEDCAAKVLNEISDEDVAKLLAAGPDGDADVSDETNAATLGLVKCVDTASGPDAATVPDLSIPEGVEISDAMVDAMVTAMESSGMKVDRDCVGEALEDMDLAEVAAQGSAPSAEFIQLFMGCMTP
;
A
#
# COMPACT_ATOMS: atom_id res chain seq x y z
N MET A 1 -13.66 -9.35 8.90
CA MET A 1 -13.95 -8.14 8.11
C MET A 1 -12.69 -7.32 8.17
N ASN A 2 -11.78 -7.61 7.24
CA ASN A 2 -10.46 -7.02 7.21
C ASN A 2 -10.54 -5.85 6.23
N LYS A 3 -10.49 -4.61 6.76
CA LYS A 3 -10.52 -3.40 5.93
C LYS A 3 -9.15 -3.19 5.29
N VAL A 4 -9.12 -3.02 3.97
CA VAL A 4 -7.91 -2.57 3.27
C VAL A 4 -8.00 -1.06 3.07
N MET A 5 -7.14 -0.33 3.76
CA MET A 5 -6.88 1.06 3.41
C MET A 5 -5.91 1.07 2.23
N ILE A 6 -6.41 1.30 1.02
CA ILE A 6 -5.60 1.73 -0.14
C ILE A 6 -5.31 3.24 0.07
N GLY A 7 -4.62 3.55 1.17
CA GLY A 7 -4.37 4.91 1.60
C GLY A 7 -3.15 5.47 0.87
N SER A 8 -3.38 6.45 0.00
CA SER A 8 -2.40 7.43 -0.52
C SER A 8 -1.86 7.23 -1.94
N LEU A 9 -2.70 6.85 -2.91
CA LEU A 9 -2.50 7.21 -4.34
C LEU A 9 -3.57 8.23 -4.77
N THR A 10 -3.43 9.46 -4.28
CA THR A 10 -4.42 10.54 -4.49
C THR A 10 -4.26 11.18 -5.87
N ALA A 11 -4.55 10.46 -6.96
CA ALA A 11 -4.43 11.05 -8.29
C ALA A 11 -5.29 10.46 -9.42
N LEU A 12 -6.43 9.78 -9.22
CA LEU A 12 -7.27 9.44 -10.39
C LEU A 12 -8.78 9.35 -10.15
N VAL A 13 -9.37 10.42 -9.61
CA VAL A 13 -10.83 10.63 -9.69
C VAL A 13 -11.15 11.27 -11.05
N LEU A 14 -11.47 10.50 -12.11
CA LEU A 14 -12.30 11.01 -13.24
C LEU A 14 -12.79 10.05 -14.35
N VAL A 15 -12.70 8.71 -14.26
CA VAL A 15 -13.20 7.85 -15.38
C VAL A 15 -14.51 7.09 -15.08
N ALA A 16 -14.94 6.99 -13.81
CA ALA A 16 -16.17 6.23 -13.50
C ALA A 16 -17.49 6.93 -13.86
N ALA A 17 -17.49 8.25 -14.14
CA ALA A 17 -18.72 8.98 -14.48
C ALA A 17 -19.04 9.00 -15.99
N ALA A 18 -18.18 8.42 -16.84
CA ALA A 18 -18.39 8.40 -18.30
C ALA A 18 -18.83 7.04 -18.87
N CYS A 19 -18.83 5.96 -18.08
CA CYS A 19 -19.55 4.73 -18.42
C CYS A 19 -20.97 4.81 -17.87
N GLY A 20 -21.76 5.72 -18.46
CA GLY A 20 -23.16 5.92 -18.13
C GLY A 20 -23.99 4.66 -18.39
N ASP A 21 -24.77 4.30 -17.38
CA ASP A 21 -26.21 4.03 -17.46
C ASP A 21 -26.72 3.47 -18.81
N ASP A 22 -26.35 2.22 -19.11
CA ASP A 22 -27.14 1.38 -20.01
C ASP A 22 -27.06 -0.04 -19.45
N GLY A 23 -28.19 -0.57 -18.99
CA GLY A 23 -28.33 -1.79 -18.18
C GLY A 23 -27.99 -3.10 -18.90
N GLY A 24 -26.80 -3.20 -19.47
CA GLY A 24 -26.20 -4.42 -20.01
C GLY A 24 -25.05 -4.84 -19.12
N GLY A 25 -25.10 -6.06 -18.59
CA GLY A 25 -24.06 -6.64 -17.74
C GLY A 25 -22.69 -6.63 -18.44
N GLY A 26 -21.95 -5.55 -18.26
CA GLY A 26 -20.52 -5.51 -18.50
C GLY A 26 -19.93 -6.61 -17.64
N SER A 27 -19.40 -7.64 -18.31
CA SER A 27 -18.86 -8.81 -17.61
C SER A 27 -17.80 -8.33 -16.62
N LEU A 28 -17.75 -8.94 -15.44
CA LEU A 28 -16.69 -8.67 -14.45
C LEU A 28 -15.28 -8.76 -15.04
N SER A 29 -15.12 -9.52 -16.13
CA SER A 29 -13.90 -9.54 -16.93
C SER A 29 -13.51 -8.18 -17.51
N ALA A 30 -14.46 -7.37 -17.99
CA ALA A 30 -14.18 -6.02 -18.47
C ALA A 30 -13.77 -5.09 -17.31
N ALA A 31 -14.40 -5.25 -16.15
CA ALA A 31 -14.07 -4.47 -14.97
C ALA A 31 -12.67 -4.80 -14.42
N ARG A 32 -12.30 -6.09 -14.38
CA ARG A 32 -10.93 -6.53 -14.08
C ARG A 32 -9.91 -5.95 -15.07
N GLY A 33 -10.26 -5.93 -16.36
CA GLY A 33 -9.43 -5.32 -17.40
C GLY A 33 -9.20 -3.83 -17.17
N GLN A 34 -10.24 -3.09 -16.77
CA GLN A 34 -10.11 -1.67 -16.43
C GLN A 34 -9.26 -1.44 -15.18
N MET A 35 -9.41 -2.27 -14.13
CA MET A 35 -8.55 -2.20 -12.95
C MET A 35 -7.09 -2.45 -13.31
N LEU A 36 -6.82 -3.44 -14.15
CA LEU A 36 -5.47 -3.75 -14.61
C LEU A 36 -4.88 -2.59 -15.40
N ASP A 37 -5.63 -2.04 -16.36
CA ASP A 37 -5.20 -0.90 -17.18
C ASP A 37 -4.92 0.34 -16.31
N LEU A 38 -5.77 0.60 -15.32
CA LEU A 38 -5.58 1.66 -14.34
C LEU A 38 -4.29 1.46 -13.53
N LEU A 39 -4.11 0.26 -12.97
CA LEU A 39 -2.94 -0.11 -12.17
C LEU A 39 -1.65 0.03 -12.97
N LEU A 40 -1.63 -0.45 -14.22
CA LEU A 40 -0.48 -0.33 -15.11
C LEU A 40 -0.20 1.13 -15.47
N THR A 41 -1.25 1.92 -15.71
CA THR A 41 -1.13 3.35 -16.04
C THR A 41 -0.57 4.16 -14.86
N GLU A 42 -1.08 3.93 -13.64
CA GLU A 42 -0.60 4.59 -12.43
C GLU A 42 0.84 4.18 -12.10
N ALA A 43 1.12 2.88 -12.12
CA ALA A 43 2.47 2.38 -11.91
C ALA A 43 3.46 2.99 -12.93
N ALA A 44 3.08 3.05 -14.21
CA ALA A 44 3.91 3.67 -15.23
C ALA A 44 4.10 5.19 -15.00
N ALA A 45 3.09 5.90 -14.50
CA ALA A 45 3.20 7.31 -14.12
C ALA A 45 4.18 7.52 -12.96
N GLU A 46 4.31 6.54 -12.07
CA GLU A 46 5.28 6.50 -10.97
C GLU A 46 6.63 5.88 -11.36
N GLY A 47 6.82 5.53 -12.65
CA GLY A 47 8.06 4.91 -13.15
C GLY A 47 8.25 3.44 -12.78
N MET A 48 7.21 2.80 -12.22
CA MET A 48 7.19 1.37 -11.92
C MET A 48 6.74 0.57 -13.14
N LYS A 49 7.38 -0.58 -13.36
CA LYS A 49 6.94 -1.57 -14.35
C LYS A 49 6.26 -2.71 -13.63
N ILE A 50 5.00 -2.97 -13.96
CA ILE A 50 4.27 -4.12 -13.47
C ILE A 50 4.19 -5.15 -14.61
N ASP A 51 4.49 -6.41 -14.29
CA ASP A 51 4.27 -7.53 -15.20
C ASP A 51 2.76 -7.73 -15.38
N GLU A 52 2.26 -7.37 -16.56
CA GLU A 52 0.83 -7.42 -16.90
C GLU A 52 0.25 -8.83 -16.74
N ASP A 53 0.98 -9.86 -17.13
CA ASP A 53 0.54 -11.26 -17.03
C ASP A 53 0.42 -11.70 -15.56
N CYS A 54 1.37 -11.29 -14.72
CA CYS A 54 1.36 -11.53 -13.27
C CYS A 54 0.19 -10.79 -12.61
N ALA A 55 0.02 -9.50 -12.90
CA ALA A 55 -1.07 -8.70 -12.33
C ALA A 55 -2.43 -9.22 -12.78
N ALA A 56 -2.59 -9.57 -14.06
CA ALA A 56 -3.78 -10.21 -14.59
C ALA A 56 -4.07 -11.55 -13.90
N LYS A 57 -3.05 -12.36 -13.65
CA LYS A 57 -3.20 -13.63 -12.94
C LYS A 57 -3.70 -13.42 -11.51
N VAL A 58 -3.11 -12.48 -10.77
CA VAL A 58 -3.52 -12.15 -9.41
C VAL A 58 -4.96 -11.60 -9.37
N LEU A 59 -5.34 -10.72 -10.29
CA LEU A 59 -6.71 -10.20 -10.39
C LEU A 59 -7.75 -11.28 -10.73
N ASN A 60 -7.34 -12.34 -11.42
CA ASN A 60 -8.21 -13.50 -11.70
C ASN A 60 -8.39 -14.42 -10.48
N GLU A 61 -7.55 -14.30 -9.45
CA GLU A 61 -7.72 -15.03 -8.18
C GLU A 61 -8.74 -14.34 -7.25
N ILE A 62 -9.01 -13.05 -7.46
CA ILE A 62 -10.01 -12.28 -6.70
C ILE A 62 -11.42 -12.71 -7.12
N SER A 63 -12.31 -12.92 -6.15
CA SER A 63 -13.70 -13.29 -6.44
C SER A 63 -14.45 -12.16 -7.16
N ASP A 64 -15.42 -12.52 -7.99
CA ASP A 64 -16.28 -11.54 -8.67
C ASP A 64 -17.02 -10.60 -7.68
N GLU A 65 -17.36 -11.13 -6.50
CA GLU A 65 -17.99 -10.36 -5.42
C GLU A 65 -17.04 -9.30 -4.86
N ASP A 66 -15.79 -9.65 -4.59
CA ASP A 66 -14.81 -8.72 -4.04
C ASP A 66 -14.39 -7.66 -5.07
N VAL A 67 -14.28 -8.03 -6.35
CA VAL A 67 -14.09 -7.07 -7.45
C VAL A 67 -15.23 -6.04 -7.46
N ALA A 68 -16.48 -6.47 -7.32
CA ALA A 68 -17.62 -5.57 -7.27
C ALA A 68 -17.58 -4.64 -6.03
N LYS A 69 -17.15 -5.15 -4.87
CA LYS A 69 -16.98 -4.33 -3.65
C LYS A 69 -15.86 -3.31 -3.79
N LEU A 70 -14.72 -3.69 -4.37
CA LEU A 70 -13.61 -2.78 -4.65
C LEU A 70 -14.03 -1.66 -5.62
N LEU A 71 -14.76 -2.00 -6.69
CA LEU A 71 -15.31 -1.00 -7.62
C LEU A 71 -16.29 -0.05 -6.96
N ALA A 72 -17.17 -0.58 -6.11
CA ALA A 72 -18.17 0.21 -5.41
C ALA A 72 -17.55 1.13 -4.35
N ALA A 73 -16.45 0.70 -3.71
CA ALA A 73 -15.69 1.52 -2.79
C ALA A 73 -14.90 2.63 -3.52
N GLY A 74 -14.41 2.33 -4.72
CA GLY A 74 -13.51 3.22 -5.45
C GLY A 74 -12.08 3.20 -4.90
N PRO A 75 -11.17 4.01 -5.46
CA PRO A 75 -9.75 4.00 -5.08
C PRO A 75 -9.51 4.44 -3.63
N ASP A 76 -10.34 5.36 -3.10
CA ASP A 76 -10.21 5.89 -1.74
C ASP A 76 -11.15 5.21 -0.73
N GLY A 77 -11.91 4.20 -1.16
CA GLY A 77 -12.93 3.57 -0.33
C GLY A 77 -12.41 2.35 0.42
N ASP A 78 -12.78 2.24 1.69
CA ASP A 78 -12.63 0.99 2.44
C ASP A 78 -13.64 -0.05 1.94
N ALA A 79 -13.20 -0.96 1.07
CA ALA A 79 -13.99 -2.11 0.66
C ALA A 79 -13.92 -3.23 1.73
N ASP A 80 -15.08 -3.78 2.13
CA ASP A 80 -15.13 -4.97 2.99
C ASP A 80 -14.94 -6.23 2.14
N VAL A 81 -13.69 -6.53 1.81
CA VAL A 81 -13.31 -7.66 0.95
C VAL A 81 -12.95 -8.90 1.76
N SER A 82 -12.95 -10.04 1.08
CA SER A 82 -12.46 -11.31 1.62
C SER A 82 -10.96 -11.30 1.96
N ASP A 83 -10.54 -12.22 2.82
CA ASP A 83 -9.12 -12.41 3.17
C ASP A 83 -8.29 -12.83 1.95
N GLU A 84 -8.90 -13.57 1.03
CA GLU A 84 -8.31 -13.95 -0.25
C GLU A 84 -7.96 -12.73 -1.10
N THR A 85 -8.81 -11.70 -1.10
CA THR A 85 -8.56 -10.45 -1.83
C THR A 85 -7.40 -9.66 -1.22
N ASN A 86 -7.26 -9.69 0.10
CA ASN A 86 -6.13 -9.06 0.78
C ASN A 86 -4.82 -9.75 0.43
N ALA A 87 -4.84 -11.09 0.41
CA ALA A 87 -3.68 -11.88 -0.03
C ALA A 87 -3.33 -11.62 -1.50
N ALA A 88 -4.33 -11.49 -2.37
CA ALA A 88 -4.14 -11.14 -3.78
C ALA A 88 -3.52 -9.74 -3.92
N THR A 89 -3.96 -8.75 -3.14
CA THR A 89 -3.39 -7.39 -3.15
C THR A 89 -1.90 -7.40 -2.80
N LEU A 90 -1.48 -8.19 -1.81
CA LEU A 90 -0.06 -8.41 -1.51
C LEU A 90 0.67 -9.17 -2.64
N GLY A 91 -0.05 -9.98 -3.41
CA GLY A 91 0.45 -10.64 -4.61
C GLY A 91 0.81 -9.66 -5.73
N LEU A 92 0.05 -8.58 -5.90
CA LEU A 92 0.33 -7.54 -6.91
C LEU A 92 1.69 -6.87 -6.70
N VAL A 93 2.13 -6.69 -5.46
CA VAL A 93 3.46 -6.15 -5.15
C VAL A 93 4.58 -7.05 -5.70
N LYS A 94 4.36 -8.37 -5.78
CA LYS A 94 5.32 -9.31 -6.38
C LYS A 94 5.35 -9.23 -7.90
N CYS A 95 4.33 -8.62 -8.51
CA CYS A 95 4.27 -8.40 -9.95
C CYS A 95 5.00 -7.14 -10.39
N VAL A 96 5.44 -6.29 -9.46
CA VAL A 96 6.31 -5.16 -9.78
C VAL A 96 7.68 -5.71 -10.17
N ASP A 97 8.03 -5.54 -11.44
CA ASP A 97 9.30 -5.98 -12.00
C ASP A 97 10.42 -5.03 -11.52
N THR A 98 11.09 -5.44 -10.46
CA THR A 98 12.27 -4.76 -9.91
C THR A 98 13.54 -4.99 -10.74
N ALA A 99 13.50 -5.82 -11.79
CA ALA A 99 14.65 -6.26 -12.57
C ALA A 99 14.81 -5.55 -13.93
N SER A 100 13.79 -4.84 -14.43
CA SER A 100 13.75 -4.36 -15.82
C SER A 100 14.09 -2.87 -16.05
N GLY A 101 14.85 -2.25 -15.14
CA GLY A 101 15.51 -0.96 -15.34
C GLY A 101 17.03 -1.07 -15.16
N PRO A 102 17.87 -0.47 -16.03
CA PRO A 102 19.28 -0.22 -15.69
C PRO A 102 19.43 0.75 -14.50
N ASP A 103 18.33 1.40 -14.11
CA ASP A 103 18.12 2.05 -12.83
C ASP A 103 17.31 1.10 -11.96
N ALA A 104 17.95 0.05 -11.43
CA ALA A 104 17.40 -0.72 -10.33
C ALA A 104 17.15 0.28 -9.20
N ALA A 105 15.88 0.65 -9.03
CA ALA A 105 15.41 1.49 -7.96
C ALA A 105 15.84 0.85 -6.62
N THR A 106 16.94 1.34 -6.06
CA THR A 106 16.82 2.10 -4.81
C THR A 106 15.42 2.68 -4.77
N VAL A 107 14.58 2.30 -3.79
CA VAL A 107 13.42 3.09 -3.36
C VAL A 107 13.72 4.55 -3.69
N PRO A 108 13.03 5.13 -4.70
CA PRO A 108 13.55 6.21 -5.55
C PRO A 108 14.17 7.22 -4.64
N ASP A 109 15.51 7.28 -4.59
CA ASP A 109 16.30 7.93 -3.55
C ASP A 109 15.39 8.84 -2.75
N LEU A 110 14.72 8.25 -1.76
CA LEU A 110 14.10 9.04 -0.72
C LEU A 110 15.35 9.46 0.04
N SER A 111 16.12 10.37 -0.56
CA SER A 111 16.56 11.60 0.07
C SER A 111 15.32 12.14 0.76
N ILE A 112 14.92 11.46 1.85
CA ILE A 112 14.45 12.06 3.06
C ILE A 112 15.55 13.09 3.29
N PRO A 113 15.34 14.37 2.93
CA PRO A 113 16.40 15.35 3.00
C PRO A 113 17.07 15.22 4.37
N GLU A 114 18.40 15.24 4.40
CA GLU A 114 19.13 15.17 5.67
C GLU A 114 18.52 16.20 6.63
N GLY A 115 17.91 15.72 7.72
CA GLY A 115 17.12 16.56 8.65
C GLY A 115 15.60 16.59 8.44
N VAL A 116 14.96 15.61 7.78
CA VAL A 116 13.52 15.38 8.02
C VAL A 116 13.33 14.93 9.45
N GLU A 117 12.91 15.86 10.28
CA GLU A 117 12.40 15.57 11.60
C GLU A 117 11.13 14.74 11.44
N ILE A 118 11.02 13.64 12.18
CA ILE A 118 9.80 12.85 12.22
C ILE A 118 8.72 13.75 12.83
N SER A 119 7.81 14.22 11.98
CA SER A 119 6.70 15.02 12.47
C SER A 119 5.84 14.19 13.43
N ASP A 120 5.24 14.85 14.42
CA ASP A 120 4.23 14.25 15.32
C ASP A 120 3.15 13.47 14.56
N ALA A 121 2.78 13.94 13.36
CA ALA A 121 1.79 13.28 12.51
C ALA A 121 2.23 11.89 12.01
N MET A 122 3.52 11.69 11.77
CA MET A 122 4.07 10.40 11.35
C MET A 122 4.14 9.42 12.53
N VAL A 123 4.52 9.92 13.72
CA VAL A 123 4.46 9.13 14.97
C VAL A 123 3.02 8.71 15.26
N ASP A 124 2.06 9.64 15.12
CA ASP A 124 0.63 9.37 15.29
C ASP A 124 0.13 8.30 14.32
N ALA A 125 0.49 8.39 13.04
CA ALA A 125 0.10 7.41 12.04
C ALA A 125 0.64 6.01 12.37
N MET A 126 1.90 5.94 12.82
CA MET A 126 2.54 4.68 13.18
C MET A 126 1.91 4.05 14.43
N VAL A 127 1.67 4.85 15.48
CA VAL A 127 0.98 4.39 16.71
C VAL A 127 -0.43 3.93 16.38
N THR A 128 -1.18 4.70 15.59
CA THR A 128 -2.54 4.36 15.15
C THR A 128 -2.58 3.02 14.40
N ALA A 129 -1.62 2.76 13.52
CA ALA A 129 -1.53 1.51 12.77
C ALA A 129 -1.29 0.30 13.71
N MET A 130 -0.47 0.49 14.75
CA MET A 130 -0.16 -0.57 15.72
C MET A 130 -1.31 -0.82 16.70
N GLU A 131 -1.99 0.23 17.15
CA GLU A 131 -3.22 0.11 17.94
C GLU A 131 -4.33 -0.58 17.15
N SER A 132 -4.43 -0.31 15.85
CA SER A 132 -5.37 -1.00 14.95
C SER A 132 -5.07 -2.50 14.83
N SER A 133 -3.81 -2.89 15.05
CA SER A 133 -3.36 -4.28 15.13
C SER A 133 -3.55 -4.91 16.51
N GLY A 134 -4.17 -4.19 17.46
CA GLY A 134 -4.42 -4.64 18.82
C GLY A 134 -3.23 -4.51 19.77
N MET A 135 -2.16 -3.83 19.36
CA MET A 135 -0.98 -3.59 20.19
C MET A 135 -1.07 -2.19 20.80
N LYS A 136 -0.98 -2.08 22.12
CA LYS A 136 -0.89 -0.78 22.79
C LYS A 136 0.55 -0.32 22.82
N VAL A 137 0.80 0.88 22.30
CA VAL A 137 2.12 1.46 22.21
C VAL A 137 2.09 2.83 22.86
N ASP A 138 3.09 3.12 23.69
CA ASP A 138 3.25 4.44 24.29
C ASP A 138 3.77 5.43 23.23
N ARG A 139 2.95 6.43 22.88
CA ARG A 139 3.24 7.44 21.86
C ARG A 139 4.50 8.24 22.20
N ASP A 140 4.63 8.66 23.46
CA ASP A 140 5.72 9.51 23.90
C ASP A 140 7.04 8.72 23.86
N CYS A 141 7.01 7.45 24.27
CA CYS A 141 8.14 6.52 24.13
C CYS A 141 8.57 6.34 22.67
N VAL A 142 7.62 6.13 21.75
CA VAL A 142 7.97 5.99 20.32
C VAL A 142 8.56 7.27 19.76
N GLY A 143 8.04 8.44 20.17
CA GLY A 143 8.59 9.74 19.80
C GLY A 143 10.04 9.88 20.25
N GLU A 144 10.31 9.73 21.56
CA GLU A 144 11.66 9.80 22.13
C GLU A 144 12.61 8.79 21.48
N ALA A 145 12.14 7.57 21.26
CA ALA A 145 12.97 6.50 20.72
C ALA A 145 13.31 6.71 19.23
N LEU A 146 12.46 7.42 18.50
CA LEU A 146 12.72 7.82 17.12
C LEU A 146 13.61 9.07 17.00
N GLU A 147 13.62 9.97 18.00
CA GLU A 147 14.51 11.15 18.01
C GLU A 147 15.99 10.77 17.98
N ASP A 148 16.34 9.65 18.63
CA ASP A 148 17.72 9.14 18.69
C ASP A 148 18.12 8.29 17.47
N MET A 149 17.20 7.96 16.57
CA MET A 149 17.48 7.08 15.42
C MET A 149 17.75 7.84 14.13
N ASP A 150 18.85 7.48 13.47
CA ASP A 150 19.16 7.94 12.13
C ASP A 150 18.27 7.21 11.11
N LEU A 151 17.20 7.88 10.68
CA LEU A 151 16.27 7.35 9.69
C LEU A 151 16.94 7.00 8.36
N ALA A 152 18.03 7.68 8.00
CA ALA A 152 18.76 7.35 6.78
C ALA A 152 19.43 5.98 6.92
N GLU A 153 19.97 5.68 8.10
CA GLU A 153 20.52 4.36 8.41
C GLU A 153 19.43 3.28 8.48
N VAL A 154 18.24 3.59 9.03
CA VAL A 154 17.10 2.67 9.03
C VAL A 154 16.61 2.39 7.61
N ALA A 155 16.47 3.41 6.77
CA ALA A 155 16.07 3.26 5.38
C ALA A 155 17.09 2.45 4.56
N ALA A 156 18.39 2.62 4.85
CA ALA A 156 19.46 1.87 4.20
C ALA A 156 19.44 0.36 4.52
N GLN A 157 18.82 -0.05 5.63
CA GLN A 157 18.69 -1.46 6.02
C GLN A 157 17.59 -2.21 5.25
N GLY A 158 16.81 -1.52 4.41
CA GLY A 158 15.83 -2.12 3.51
C GLY A 158 14.56 -2.60 4.22
N SER A 159 13.93 -3.65 3.68
CA SER A 159 12.58 -4.08 4.06
C SER A 159 12.49 -4.89 5.36
N ALA A 160 13.60 -5.12 6.07
CA ALA A 160 13.62 -5.80 7.36
C ALA A 160 14.05 -4.83 8.46
N PRO A 161 13.21 -4.57 9.49
CA PRO A 161 13.60 -3.74 10.61
C PRO A 161 14.78 -4.37 11.35
N SER A 162 15.70 -3.55 11.81
CA SER A 162 16.88 -3.98 12.56
C SER A 162 16.47 -4.63 13.88
N ALA A 163 17.31 -5.53 14.41
CA ALA A 163 17.05 -6.15 15.71
C ALA A 163 17.03 -5.12 16.86
N GLU A 164 17.72 -4.00 16.69
CA GLU A 164 17.71 -2.86 17.62
C GLU A 164 16.40 -2.09 17.53
N PHE A 165 15.93 -1.79 16.31
CA PHE A 165 14.65 -1.14 16.08
C PHE A 165 13.50 -1.95 16.69
N ILE A 166 13.50 -3.27 16.47
CA ILE A 166 12.48 -4.16 17.04
C ILE A 166 12.53 -4.17 18.58
N GLN A 167 13.72 -4.21 19.19
CA GLN A 167 13.86 -4.22 20.65
C GLN A 167 13.42 -2.90 21.28
N LEU A 168 13.81 -1.79 20.66
CA LEU A 168 13.42 -0.44 21.06
C LEU A 168 11.90 -0.29 20.99
N PHE A 169 11.28 -0.77 19.92
CA PHE A 169 9.83 -0.77 19.77
C PHE A 169 9.13 -1.65 20.82
N MET A 170 9.68 -2.84 21.09
CA MET A 170 9.14 -3.71 22.13
C MET A 170 9.23 -3.08 23.53
N GLY A 171 10.21 -2.21 23.77
CA GLY A 171 10.33 -1.44 25.01
C GLY A 171 9.21 -0.42 25.21
N CYS A 172 8.63 0.09 24.12
CA CYS A 172 7.51 1.05 24.15
C CYS A 172 6.13 0.38 24.19
N MET A 173 6.06 -0.95 24.19
CA MET A 173 4.77 -1.66 24.33
C MET A 173 4.32 -1.61 25.78
N THR A 174 3.14 -1.03 26.02
CA THR A 174 2.49 -1.07 27.32
C THR A 174 1.62 -2.32 27.47
N PRO A 175 1.58 -2.94 28.67
CA PRO A 175 0.73 -4.11 28.94
C PRO A 175 -0.78 -3.82 28.85
#